data_AF-A0A956UHL1-F1
#
_entry.id   AF-A0A956UHL1-F1
#
_cell.length_a   1.000
_cell.length_b   1.000
_cell.length_c   1.000
_cell.angle_alpha   90.00
_cell.angle_beta   90.00
_cell.angle_gamma   90.00
#
_symmetry.space_group_name_H-M   'P 1'
#
loop_
_entity.id
_entity.type
_entity.pdbx_description
1 polymer ?
#
loop_
_entity_poly.entity_id
_entity_poly.type
_entity_poly.pdbx_seq_one_letter_code
_entity_poly.pdbx_strand_id
1 'polypeptide(L)'
;MTAPQFKQLRRAYGFDEVAIVPGDVTINPELVQLGLEIGPHHFDIPVLASAMDAVVDPSFAIAMHRAGGLAALNLEGVWTRYDDPSSILEEVAAANTEEATSILQHAYQLPLRDDLVARRIEEIKAGGAIAAVSITPMNTKRFAPLVQEAGADILVVQSTVTTARHESNSIEGLQFEKLFENITIPVVVGNTVGFNATLEIMRTGVAAVLVGVGPGAACTSREVLGIGVPQVTATIDCAAAREQYFRESGRYVPIITDGGIRTGGDVCKCIVAGADAVMMGSPFAATTEAPGRGYHWGMATFHP
;
A
#
# COMPACT_ATOMS: atom_id res chain seq x y z
N MET A 1 31.60 -4.97 -13.56
CA MET A 1 30.46 -4.14 -14.00
C MET A 1 31.01 -2.94 -14.75
N THR A 2 30.56 -2.69 -15.98
CA THR A 2 30.92 -1.49 -16.75
C THR A 2 30.40 -0.25 -16.03
N ALA A 3 31.21 0.81 -15.98
CA ALA A 3 30.77 2.08 -15.40
C ALA A 3 29.50 2.57 -16.12
N PRO A 4 28.48 3.06 -15.39
CA PRO A 4 27.27 3.60 -15.99
C PRO A 4 27.62 4.78 -16.90
N GLN A 5 27.09 4.80 -18.12
CA GLN A 5 27.34 5.89 -19.05
C GLN A 5 26.40 7.06 -18.77
N PHE A 6 26.90 8.29 -18.93
CA PHE A 6 26.12 9.51 -18.76
C PHE A 6 24.88 9.50 -19.68
N LYS A 7 23.70 9.77 -19.12
CA LYS A 7 22.40 9.77 -19.83
C LYS A 7 22.03 8.45 -20.53
N GLN A 8 22.52 7.32 -20.02
CA GLN A 8 22.05 6.02 -20.49
C GLN A 8 20.74 5.64 -19.81
N LEU A 9 19.77 5.18 -20.61
CA LEU A 9 18.53 4.62 -20.08
C LEU A 9 18.72 3.16 -19.73
N ARG A 10 18.28 2.77 -18.53
CA ARG A 10 18.10 1.37 -18.17
C ARG A 10 16.79 0.88 -18.76
N ARG A 11 16.82 -0.22 -19.53
CA ARG A 11 15.59 -0.92 -19.93
C ARG A 11 14.94 -1.54 -18.70
N ALA A 12 13.64 -1.34 -18.57
CA ALA A 12 12.80 -1.93 -17.53
C ALA A 12 11.55 -2.54 -18.20
N TYR A 13 10.92 -3.48 -17.49
CA TYR A 13 9.85 -4.33 -17.98
C TYR A 13 8.62 -4.24 -17.08
N GLY A 14 7.45 -4.08 -17.70
CA GLY A 14 6.14 -4.20 -17.07
C GLY A 14 5.55 -5.60 -17.22
N PHE A 15 4.31 -5.79 -16.77
CA PHE A 15 3.64 -7.09 -16.82
C PHE A 15 3.40 -7.59 -18.25
N ASP A 16 3.06 -6.70 -19.19
CA ASP A 16 2.75 -7.07 -20.57
C ASP A 16 4.00 -7.48 -21.39
N GLU A 17 5.20 -7.22 -20.86
CA GLU A 17 6.47 -7.52 -21.54
C GLU A 17 7.06 -8.88 -21.15
N VAL A 18 6.47 -9.57 -20.18
CA VAL A 18 7.00 -10.84 -19.65
C VAL A 18 5.90 -11.89 -19.46
N ALA A 19 6.31 -13.15 -19.48
CA ALA A 19 5.50 -14.31 -19.13
C ALA A 19 6.29 -15.27 -18.24
N ILE A 20 5.58 -16.05 -17.42
CA ILE A 20 6.19 -17.09 -16.59
C ILE A 20 6.40 -18.33 -17.45
N VAL A 21 7.62 -18.86 -17.45
CA VAL A 21 7.95 -20.11 -18.12
C VAL A 21 7.47 -21.27 -17.23
N PRO A 22 6.71 -22.25 -17.75
CA PRO A 22 6.34 -23.44 -16.98
C PRO A 22 7.58 -24.21 -16.50
N GLY A 23 7.53 -24.70 -15.26
CA GLY A 23 8.59 -25.55 -14.70
C GLY A 23 8.52 -26.99 -15.18
N ASP A 24 9.54 -27.79 -14.85
CA ASP A 24 9.65 -29.20 -15.25
C ASP A 24 8.69 -30.13 -14.52
N VAL A 25 8.18 -29.70 -13.36
CA VAL A 25 7.30 -30.48 -12.49
C VAL A 25 6.00 -29.71 -12.25
N THR A 26 4.88 -30.42 -12.38
CA THR A 26 3.57 -29.91 -11.98
C THR A 26 3.22 -30.39 -10.59
N ILE A 27 2.54 -29.55 -9.83
CA ILE A 27 1.97 -29.89 -8.52
C ILE A 27 0.49 -29.59 -8.55
N ASN A 28 -0.28 -30.31 -7.73
CA ASN A 28 -1.69 -29.97 -7.60
C ASN A 28 -1.85 -28.66 -6.80
N PRO A 29 -2.86 -27.83 -7.11
CA PRO A 29 -3.07 -26.55 -6.42
C PRO A 29 -3.19 -26.65 -4.90
N GLU A 30 -3.77 -27.73 -4.36
CA GLU A 30 -3.92 -27.94 -2.91
C GLU A 30 -2.59 -28.15 -2.17
N LEU A 31 -1.48 -28.37 -2.89
CA LEU A 31 -0.14 -28.47 -2.32
C LEU A 31 0.56 -27.11 -2.20
N VAL A 32 -0.03 -26.05 -2.74
CA VAL A 32 0.54 -24.70 -2.71
C VAL A 32 0.28 -24.04 -1.36
N GLN A 33 1.34 -23.54 -0.74
CA GLN A 33 1.24 -22.70 0.45
C GLN A 33 1.26 -21.23 0.04
N LEU A 34 0.24 -20.49 0.46
CA LEU A 34 0.02 -19.09 0.08
C LEU A 34 0.22 -18.10 1.23
N GLY A 35 0.50 -18.62 2.44
CA GLY A 35 0.52 -17.81 3.65
C GLY A 35 1.52 -16.65 3.60
N LEU A 36 1.11 -15.53 4.19
CA LEU A 36 1.92 -14.33 4.36
C LEU A 36 2.07 -14.00 5.85
N GLU A 37 3.28 -13.68 6.27
CA GLU A 37 3.57 -13.18 7.61
C GLU A 37 3.92 -11.69 7.55
N ILE A 38 3.27 -10.85 8.35
CA ILE A 38 3.67 -9.45 8.58
C ILE A 38 3.81 -9.23 10.08
N GLY A 39 5.06 -9.19 10.55
CA GLY A 39 5.33 -9.16 12.00
C GLY A 39 4.79 -10.44 12.66
N PRO A 40 3.91 -10.35 13.67
CA PRO A 40 3.31 -11.51 14.33
C PRO A 40 2.01 -12.00 13.66
N HIS A 41 1.58 -11.39 12.55
CA HIS A 41 0.26 -11.64 11.95
C HIS A 41 0.38 -12.52 10.71
N HIS A 42 -0.39 -13.62 10.72
CA HIS A 42 -0.52 -14.54 9.60
C HIS A 42 -1.76 -14.23 8.75
N PHE A 43 -1.62 -14.35 7.43
CA PHE A 43 -2.71 -14.26 6.46
C PHE A 43 -2.68 -15.49 5.55
N ASP A 44 -3.84 -16.10 5.32
CA ASP A 44 -3.97 -17.32 4.51
C ASP A 44 -3.69 -17.06 3.01
N ILE A 45 -3.94 -15.84 2.54
CA ILE A 45 -3.65 -15.41 1.17
C ILE A 45 -2.75 -14.15 1.14
N PRO A 46 -1.86 -14.04 0.15
CA PRO A 46 -0.86 -12.97 0.09
C PRO A 46 -1.43 -11.75 -0.64
N VAL A 47 -2.62 -11.32 -0.23
CA VAL A 47 -3.40 -10.30 -0.93
C VAL A 47 -3.86 -9.22 0.03
N LEU A 48 -3.52 -7.98 -0.32
CA LEU A 48 -3.91 -6.77 0.38
C LEU A 48 -4.85 -5.92 -0.49
N ALA A 49 -5.86 -5.32 0.13
CA ALA A 49 -6.64 -4.24 -0.49
C ALA A 49 -6.01 -2.88 -0.22
N SER A 50 -5.88 -2.07 -1.27
CA SER A 50 -5.27 -0.73 -1.23
C SER A 50 -6.04 0.21 -0.32
N ALA A 51 -5.31 1.08 0.40
CA ALA A 51 -5.89 2.12 1.25
C ALA A 51 -6.51 3.24 0.44
N MET A 52 -7.71 2.97 -0.09
CA MET A 52 -8.51 3.89 -0.88
C MET A 52 -9.90 3.93 -0.28
N ASP A 53 -10.46 5.12 -0.08
CA ASP A 53 -11.77 5.29 0.57
C ASP A 53 -12.90 4.59 -0.19
N ALA A 54 -12.74 4.47 -1.51
CA ALA A 54 -13.65 3.80 -2.42
C ALA A 54 -13.55 2.27 -2.36
N VAL A 55 -12.50 1.73 -1.74
CA VAL A 55 -12.20 0.28 -1.68
C VAL A 55 -12.38 -0.25 -0.28
N VAL A 56 -11.82 0.42 0.72
CA VAL A 56 -11.77 -0.08 2.10
C VAL A 56 -12.55 0.85 3.03
N ASP A 57 -13.66 0.35 3.54
CA ASP A 57 -14.32 0.81 4.77
C ASP A 57 -14.11 -0.25 5.88
N PRO A 58 -14.58 -0.02 7.11
CA PRO A 58 -14.51 -1.03 8.17
C PRO A 58 -15.16 -2.37 7.80
N SER A 59 -16.30 -2.34 7.10
CA SER A 59 -17.04 -3.54 6.71
C SER A 59 -16.26 -4.40 5.71
N PHE A 60 -15.66 -3.75 4.71
CA PHE A 60 -14.79 -4.36 3.72
C PHE A 60 -13.55 -4.96 4.38
N ALA A 61 -12.93 -4.25 5.33
CA ALA A 61 -11.76 -4.77 6.04
C ALA A 61 -12.08 -6.07 6.79
N ILE A 62 -13.25 -6.15 7.42
CA ILE A 62 -13.73 -7.37 8.08
C ILE A 62 -13.97 -8.49 7.05
N ALA A 63 -14.59 -8.18 5.91
CA ALA A 63 -14.83 -9.15 4.85
C ALA A 63 -13.50 -9.69 4.26
N MET A 64 -12.54 -8.80 3.99
CA MET A 64 -11.23 -9.15 3.48
C MET A 64 -10.45 -10.04 4.45
N HIS A 65 -10.52 -9.76 5.75
CA HIS A 65 -9.91 -10.60 6.77
C HIS A 65 -10.53 -12.01 6.80
N ARG A 66 -11.86 -12.12 6.71
CA ARG A 66 -12.55 -13.43 6.63
C ARG A 66 -12.22 -14.21 5.36
N ALA A 67 -11.87 -13.51 4.29
CA ALA A 67 -11.38 -14.12 3.05
C ALA A 67 -9.90 -14.54 3.13
N GLY A 68 -9.23 -14.30 4.26
CA GLY A 68 -7.86 -14.72 4.54
C GLY A 68 -6.79 -13.69 4.17
N GLY A 69 -7.16 -12.49 3.71
CA GLY A 69 -6.20 -11.44 3.38
C GLY A 69 -6.27 -10.24 4.32
N LEU A 70 -5.78 -9.09 3.86
CA LEU A 70 -5.70 -7.88 4.66
C LEU A 70 -6.24 -6.67 3.89
N ALA A 71 -6.86 -5.72 4.58
CA ALA A 71 -7.23 -4.43 3.98
C ALA A 71 -6.69 -3.30 4.86
N ALA A 72 -6.08 -2.30 4.25
CA ALA A 72 -5.62 -1.12 4.96
C ALA A 72 -6.67 -0.01 4.83
N LEU A 73 -7.22 0.48 5.95
CA LEU A 73 -8.12 1.63 5.94
C LEU A 73 -7.32 2.93 5.79
N ASN A 74 -7.69 3.80 4.86
CA ASN A 74 -7.08 5.12 4.74
C ASN A 74 -7.60 6.07 5.84
N LEU A 75 -6.73 6.46 6.78
CA LEU A 75 -7.10 7.35 7.88
C LEU A 75 -7.04 8.83 7.51
N GLU A 76 -6.56 9.17 6.32
CA GLU A 76 -6.56 10.54 5.82
C GLU A 76 -7.73 10.84 4.86
N GLY A 77 -8.62 9.86 4.73
CA GLY A 77 -9.77 9.87 3.85
C GLY A 77 -11.05 10.46 4.43
N VAL A 78 -12.17 10.20 3.75
CA VAL A 78 -13.52 10.62 4.19
C VAL A 78 -14.00 9.87 5.42
N TRP A 79 -13.52 8.64 5.64
CA TRP A 79 -13.92 7.78 6.76
C TRP A 79 -13.57 8.35 8.15
N THR A 80 -12.61 9.27 8.21
CA THR A 80 -12.15 9.95 9.42
C THR A 80 -12.43 11.45 9.41
N ARG A 81 -13.26 11.93 8.47
CA ARG A 81 -13.73 13.32 8.39
C ARG A 81 -15.23 13.44 8.64
N TYR A 82 -15.99 12.39 8.33
CA TYR A 82 -17.44 12.34 8.42
C TYR A 82 -17.90 11.17 9.29
N ASP A 83 -18.96 11.38 10.08
CA ASP A 83 -19.61 10.29 10.83
C ASP A 83 -20.19 9.24 9.87
N ASP A 84 -20.73 9.69 8.74
CA ASP A 84 -21.18 8.86 7.62
C ASP A 84 -20.79 9.51 6.27
N PRO A 85 -19.78 8.97 5.56
CA PRO A 85 -19.38 9.48 4.25
C PRO A 85 -20.19 8.89 3.09
N SER A 86 -21.19 8.04 3.33
CA SER A 86 -21.89 7.29 2.27
C SER A 86 -22.47 8.20 1.18
N SER A 87 -23.08 9.33 1.56
CA SER A 87 -23.65 10.28 0.59
C SER A 87 -22.59 10.89 -0.33
N ILE A 88 -21.38 11.13 0.18
CA ILE A 88 -20.26 11.67 -0.61
C ILE A 88 -19.81 10.63 -1.63
N LEU A 89 -19.68 9.38 -1.21
CA LEU A 89 -19.29 8.28 -2.10
C LEU A 89 -20.34 8.04 -3.20
N GLU A 90 -21.62 8.13 -2.86
CA GLU A 90 -22.73 8.03 -3.82
C GLU A 90 -22.73 9.20 -4.82
N GLU A 91 -22.50 10.42 -4.35
CA GLU A 91 -22.42 11.60 -5.21
C GLU A 91 -21.25 11.49 -6.20
N VAL A 92 -20.07 11.07 -5.72
CA VAL A 92 -18.90 10.82 -6.56
C VAL A 92 -19.18 9.73 -7.60
N ALA A 93 -19.85 8.64 -7.23
CA ALA A 93 -20.19 7.55 -8.14
C ALA A 93 -21.22 7.94 -9.22
N ALA A 94 -22.07 8.93 -8.94
CA ALA A 94 -23.04 9.47 -9.89
C ALA A 94 -22.50 10.60 -10.78
N ALA A 95 -21.35 11.19 -10.43
CA ALA A 95 -20.77 12.34 -11.10
C ALA A 95 -19.93 11.96 -12.34
N ASN A 96 -19.77 12.92 -13.26
CA ASN A 96 -18.73 12.82 -14.29
C ASN A 96 -17.33 13.13 -13.69
N THR A 97 -16.26 12.92 -14.47
CA THR A 97 -14.89 13.06 -13.96
C THR A 97 -14.55 14.45 -13.39
N GLU A 98 -15.02 15.52 -14.03
CA GLU A 98 -14.74 16.90 -13.59
C GLU A 98 -15.51 17.21 -12.31
N GLU A 99 -16.79 16.86 -12.27
CA GLU A 99 -17.65 16.99 -11.09
C GLU A 99 -17.12 16.18 -9.90
N ALA A 100 -16.75 14.92 -10.13
CA ALA A 100 -16.18 14.02 -9.12
C ALA A 100 -14.91 14.61 -8.49
N THR A 101 -14.04 15.23 -9.30
CA THR A 101 -12.83 15.90 -8.80
C THR A 101 -13.19 17.04 -7.85
N SER A 102 -14.17 17.87 -8.23
CA SER A 102 -14.61 18.99 -7.38
C SER A 102 -15.26 18.53 -6.08
N ILE A 103 -16.11 17.50 -6.13
CA ILE A 103 -16.75 16.90 -4.95
C ILE A 103 -15.68 16.36 -3.99
N LEU A 104 -14.71 15.59 -4.50
CA LEU A 104 -13.61 15.06 -3.68
C LEU A 104 -12.76 16.18 -3.09
N GLN A 105 -12.39 17.20 -3.87
CA GLN A 105 -11.63 18.34 -3.35
C GLN A 105 -12.38 19.06 -2.22
N HIS A 106 -13.70 19.19 -2.31
CA HIS A 106 -14.50 19.77 -1.23
C HIS A 106 -14.59 18.83 -0.01
N ALA A 107 -14.87 17.55 -0.24
CA ALA A 107 -15.03 16.55 0.81
C ALA A 107 -13.78 16.43 1.70
N TYR A 108 -12.58 16.55 1.12
CA TYR A 108 -11.31 16.40 1.84
C TYR A 108 -10.85 17.68 2.58
N GLN A 109 -11.59 18.79 2.50
CA GLN A 109 -11.28 20.04 3.22
C GLN A 109 -11.56 19.96 4.72
N LEU A 110 -12.56 19.18 5.15
CA LEU A 110 -12.87 19.04 6.57
C LEU A 110 -11.68 18.41 7.30
N PRO A 111 -11.26 18.91 8.48
CA PRO A 111 -10.11 18.36 9.19
C PRO A 111 -10.32 16.91 9.60
N LEU A 112 -9.22 16.17 9.72
CA LEU A 112 -9.22 14.83 10.30
C LEU A 112 -9.66 14.87 11.76
N ARG A 113 -10.54 13.93 12.13
CA ARG A 113 -11.13 13.80 13.46
C ARG A 113 -10.52 12.62 14.21
N ASP A 114 -9.81 12.92 15.30
CA ASP A 114 -9.13 11.92 16.13
C ASP A 114 -10.12 10.90 16.73
N ASP A 115 -11.35 11.32 17.08
CA ASP A 115 -12.41 10.44 17.58
C ASP A 115 -12.85 9.41 16.53
N LEU A 116 -12.93 9.83 15.25
CA LEU A 116 -13.28 8.93 14.16
C LEU A 116 -12.15 7.96 13.83
N VAL A 117 -10.88 8.39 13.93
CA VAL A 117 -9.73 7.48 13.76
C VAL A 117 -9.83 6.30 14.72
N ALA A 118 -10.01 6.57 16.02
CA ALA A 118 -10.16 5.53 17.03
C ALA A 118 -11.39 4.66 16.75
N ARG A 119 -12.54 5.29 16.49
CA ARG A 119 -13.80 4.59 16.22
C ARG A 119 -13.71 3.64 15.01
N ARG A 120 -13.07 4.03 13.90
CA ARG A 120 -12.95 3.13 12.73
C ARG A 120 -12.08 1.92 13.02
N ILE A 121 -11.01 2.10 13.80
CA ILE A 121 -10.15 0.99 14.25
C ILE A 121 -10.98 0.05 15.14
N GLU A 122 -11.70 0.58 16.12
CA GLU A 122 -12.58 -0.19 17.00
C GLU A 122 -13.66 -0.96 16.22
N GLU A 123 -14.26 -0.36 15.19
CA GLU A 123 -15.26 -1.00 14.32
C GLU A 123 -14.67 -2.24 13.62
N ILE A 124 -13.45 -2.15 13.08
CA ILE A 124 -12.75 -3.30 12.46
C ILE A 124 -12.46 -4.38 13.51
N LYS A 125 -11.93 -3.99 14.67
CA LYS A 125 -11.58 -4.91 15.76
C LYS A 125 -12.80 -5.62 16.35
N ALA A 126 -13.91 -4.90 16.51
CA ALA A 126 -15.19 -5.47 16.97
C ALA A 126 -15.74 -6.53 16.00
N GLY A 127 -15.41 -6.41 14.71
CA GLY A 127 -15.70 -7.43 13.70
C GLY A 127 -14.80 -8.68 13.76
N GLY A 128 -13.82 -8.70 14.66
CA GLY A 128 -12.85 -9.78 14.84
C GLY A 128 -11.71 -9.77 13.82
N ALA A 129 -11.49 -8.66 13.11
CA ALA A 129 -10.50 -8.55 12.05
C ALA A 129 -9.20 -7.88 12.51
N ILE A 130 -8.13 -8.13 11.76
CA ILE A 130 -6.86 -7.39 11.87
C ILE A 130 -7.08 -5.97 11.35
N ALA A 131 -6.86 -4.97 12.21
CA ALA A 131 -6.98 -3.57 11.85
C ALA A 131 -5.65 -3.03 11.30
N ALA A 132 -5.50 -3.07 9.98
CA ALA A 132 -4.45 -2.30 9.29
C ALA A 132 -4.97 -0.93 8.88
N VAL A 133 -4.16 0.10 9.11
CA VAL A 133 -4.50 1.48 8.77
C VAL A 133 -3.36 2.20 8.08
N SER A 134 -3.69 3.10 7.16
CA SER A 134 -2.74 3.83 6.33
C SER A 134 -2.73 5.32 6.66
N ILE A 135 -1.53 5.88 6.80
CA ILE A 135 -1.26 7.29 7.05
C ILE A 135 -0.06 7.69 6.19
N THR A 136 -0.07 8.91 5.66
CA THR A 136 1.05 9.49 4.92
C THR A 136 2.24 9.78 5.82
N PRO A 137 3.48 9.82 5.28
CA PRO A 137 4.66 10.18 6.07
C PRO A 137 4.53 11.54 6.79
N MET A 138 3.80 12.50 6.21
CA MET A 138 3.59 13.82 6.76
C MET A 138 2.84 13.79 8.10
N ASN A 139 1.83 12.93 8.19
CA ASN A 139 0.92 12.85 9.32
C ASN A 139 1.27 11.72 10.30
N THR A 140 2.16 10.79 9.90
CA THR A 140 2.55 9.62 10.70
C THR A 140 3.01 9.99 12.11
N LYS A 141 3.85 11.03 12.27
CA LYS A 141 4.35 11.44 13.60
C LYS A 141 3.22 11.83 14.55
N ARG A 142 2.16 12.47 14.04
CA ARG A 142 1.01 12.90 14.84
C ARG A 142 0.10 11.72 15.19
N PHE A 143 -0.23 10.89 14.21
CA PHE A 143 -1.31 9.91 14.36
C PHE A 143 -0.84 8.53 14.82
N ALA A 144 0.43 8.15 14.64
CA ALA A 144 0.90 6.83 15.02
C ALA A 144 0.66 6.48 16.51
N PRO A 145 0.86 7.39 17.48
CA PRO A 145 0.52 7.12 18.88
C PRO A 145 -0.97 6.84 19.08
N LEU A 146 -1.85 7.67 18.50
CA LEU A 146 -3.30 7.51 18.57
C LEU A 146 -3.76 6.19 17.94
N VAL A 147 -3.21 5.84 16.78
CA VAL A 147 -3.53 4.61 16.06
C VAL A 147 -3.17 3.37 16.89
N GLN A 148 -2.00 3.37 17.51
CA GLN A 148 -1.59 2.28 18.39
C GLN A 148 -2.45 2.21 19.65
N GLU A 149 -2.77 3.35 20.27
CA GLU A 149 -3.63 3.43 21.45
C GLU A 149 -5.04 2.91 21.18
N ALA A 150 -5.58 3.22 19.99
CA ALA A 150 -6.87 2.70 19.51
C ALA A 150 -6.86 1.19 19.20
N GLY A 151 -5.69 0.54 19.24
CA GLY A 151 -5.57 -0.91 19.08
C GLY A 151 -5.44 -1.39 17.62
N ALA A 152 -4.93 -0.56 16.72
CA ALA A 152 -4.56 -1.01 15.39
C ALA A 152 -3.47 -2.09 15.46
N ASP A 153 -3.53 -3.06 14.55
CA ASP A 153 -2.62 -4.20 14.52
C ASP A 153 -1.42 -3.97 13.59
N ILE A 154 -1.60 -3.16 12.54
CA ILE A 154 -0.57 -2.83 11.55
C ILE A 154 -0.72 -1.36 11.15
N LEU A 155 0.39 -0.62 11.16
CA LEU A 155 0.47 0.73 10.61
C LEU A 155 1.12 0.71 9.23
N VAL A 156 0.44 1.22 8.23
CA VAL A 156 0.97 1.42 6.88
C VAL A 156 1.35 2.90 6.73
N VAL A 157 2.64 3.19 6.59
CA VAL A 157 3.13 4.52 6.24
C VAL A 157 3.23 4.58 4.72
N GLN A 158 2.24 5.20 4.08
CA GLN A 158 2.05 5.14 2.63
C GLN A 158 2.08 6.52 1.95
N SER A 159 2.91 6.68 0.92
CA SER A 159 2.81 7.76 -0.06
C SER A 159 3.20 7.28 -1.47
N THR A 160 3.02 8.12 -2.49
CA THR A 160 3.41 7.78 -3.87
C THR A 160 4.88 7.37 -3.96
N VAL A 161 5.77 8.09 -3.28
CA VAL A 161 7.19 7.77 -3.17
C VAL A 161 7.63 7.99 -1.73
N THR A 162 8.32 7.02 -1.16
CA THR A 162 8.86 7.07 0.20
C THR A 162 10.31 6.58 0.18
N THR A 163 11.13 7.29 0.95
CA THR A 163 12.53 6.99 1.24
C THR A 163 12.72 6.93 2.74
N ALA A 164 13.76 6.25 3.20
CA ALA A 164 14.09 6.20 4.63
C ALA A 164 14.41 7.58 5.23
N ARG A 165 14.95 8.48 4.38
CA ARG A 165 15.33 9.84 4.75
C ARG A 165 14.51 10.85 3.96
N HIS A 166 14.08 11.91 4.62
CA HIS A 166 13.41 13.04 3.99
C HIS A 166 14.08 14.35 4.44
N GLU A 167 14.57 15.13 3.49
CA GLU A 167 15.15 16.45 3.76
C GLU A 167 14.04 17.51 3.62
N SER A 168 13.86 18.32 4.66
CA SER A 168 12.84 19.37 4.72
C SER A 168 13.32 20.54 5.56
N ASN A 169 12.80 21.73 5.27
CA ASN A 169 12.98 22.92 6.10
C ASN A 169 12.10 22.91 7.37
N SER A 170 11.22 21.92 7.52
CA SER A 170 10.44 21.73 8.75
C SER A 170 11.36 21.40 9.93
N ILE A 171 11.00 21.88 11.13
CA ILE A 171 11.78 21.69 12.36
C ILE A 171 12.09 20.20 12.61
N GLU A 172 11.15 19.29 12.33
CA GLU A 172 11.39 17.85 12.46
C GLU A 172 10.41 17.04 11.59
N GLY A 173 10.90 16.45 10.49
CA GLY A 173 10.15 15.51 9.66
C GLY A 173 10.05 14.10 10.28
N LEU A 174 9.40 13.17 9.58
CA LEU A 174 9.34 11.76 10.00
C LEU A 174 10.75 11.15 10.00
N GLN A 175 11.15 10.59 11.13
CA GLN A 175 12.37 9.81 11.32
C GLN A 175 11.97 8.45 11.87
N PHE A 176 12.25 7.38 11.13
CA PHE A 176 11.80 6.04 11.50
C PHE A 176 12.42 5.56 12.81
N GLU A 177 13.67 5.93 13.09
CA GLU A 177 14.35 5.59 14.34
C GLU A 177 13.56 6.11 15.55
N LYS A 178 13.08 7.36 15.49
CA LYS A 178 12.25 7.97 16.54
C LYS A 178 10.84 7.41 16.58
N LEU A 179 10.28 7.05 15.42
CA LEU A 179 8.97 6.40 15.36
C LEU A 179 9.00 5.08 16.14
N PHE A 180 10.03 4.27 15.92
CA PHE A 180 10.17 2.96 16.56
C PHE A 180 10.55 3.01 18.05
N GLU A 181 10.87 4.17 18.63
CA GLU A 181 11.02 4.32 20.08
C GLU A 181 9.69 4.12 20.82
N ASN A 182 8.57 4.49 20.20
CA ASN A 182 7.25 4.51 20.84
C ASN A 182 6.20 3.65 20.13
N ILE A 183 6.43 3.29 18.86
CA ILE A 183 5.53 2.45 18.07
C ILE A 183 6.06 1.02 18.03
N THR A 184 5.27 0.09 18.56
CA THR A 184 5.59 -1.34 18.69
C THR A 184 4.80 -2.20 17.73
N ILE A 185 3.67 -1.71 17.20
CA ILE A 185 2.92 -2.42 16.16
C ILE A 185 3.74 -2.49 14.86
N PRO A 186 3.63 -3.58 14.09
CA PRO A 186 4.28 -3.71 12.79
C PRO A 186 4.03 -2.49 11.88
N VAL A 187 5.11 -1.91 11.36
CA VAL A 187 5.04 -0.79 10.41
C VAL A 187 5.41 -1.26 9.01
N VAL A 188 4.46 -1.17 8.08
CA VAL A 188 4.66 -1.38 6.64
C VAL A 188 4.95 -0.03 6.00
N VAL A 189 5.95 0.07 5.13
CA VAL A 189 6.35 1.36 4.54
C VAL A 189 6.38 1.28 3.03
N GLY A 190 5.84 2.31 2.38
CA GLY A 190 6.07 2.52 0.96
C GLY A 190 5.27 3.69 0.41
N ASN A 191 5.21 3.87 -0.91
CA ASN A 191 5.81 2.99 -1.89
C ASN A 191 7.25 3.39 -2.17
N THR A 192 8.10 2.40 -2.44
CA THR A 192 9.47 2.63 -2.88
C THR A 192 9.74 1.88 -4.18
N VAL A 193 10.80 2.28 -4.88
CA VAL A 193 11.33 1.57 -6.05
C VAL A 193 12.85 1.61 -6.05
N GLY A 194 13.46 0.56 -6.58
CA GLY A 194 14.90 0.48 -6.75
C GLY A 194 15.63 -0.03 -5.50
N PHE A 195 16.83 -0.57 -5.75
CA PHE A 195 17.60 -1.31 -4.75
C PHE A 195 17.98 -0.48 -3.52
N ASN A 196 18.64 0.67 -3.71
CA ASN A 196 19.22 1.44 -2.60
C ASN A 196 18.15 1.99 -1.65
N ALA A 197 17.09 2.60 -2.18
CA ALA A 197 16.02 3.18 -1.36
C ALA A 197 15.31 2.10 -0.53
N THR A 198 15.04 0.94 -1.14
CA THR A 198 14.44 -0.22 -0.46
C THR A 198 15.34 -0.75 0.66
N LEU A 199 16.64 -0.91 0.39
CA LEU A 199 17.60 -1.41 1.38
C LEU A 199 17.67 -0.48 2.60
N GLU A 200 17.64 0.82 2.38
CA GLU A 200 17.63 1.80 3.48
C GLU A 200 16.34 1.73 4.30
N ILE A 201 15.18 1.61 3.66
CA ILE A 201 13.89 1.45 4.37
C ILE A 201 13.91 0.17 5.22
N MET A 202 14.41 -0.96 4.70
CA MET A 202 14.50 -2.21 5.46
C MET A 202 15.40 -2.08 6.71
N ARG A 203 16.48 -1.31 6.59
CA ARG A 203 17.41 -1.05 7.71
C ARG A 203 16.81 -0.22 8.83
N THR A 204 15.71 0.51 8.61
CA THR A 204 15.08 1.30 9.67
C THR A 204 14.34 0.44 10.70
N GLY A 205 13.93 -0.79 10.34
CA GLY A 205 13.19 -1.65 11.26
C GLY A 205 11.84 -2.15 10.76
N VAL A 206 11.37 -1.68 9.59
CA VAL A 206 10.03 -1.98 9.06
C VAL A 206 9.68 -3.47 8.99
N ALA A 207 8.39 -3.77 9.11
CA ALA A 207 7.84 -5.12 9.06
C ALA A 207 7.59 -5.62 7.62
N ALA A 208 7.32 -4.73 6.67
CA ALA A 208 7.21 -5.04 5.24
C ALA A 208 7.41 -3.76 4.40
N VAL A 209 7.63 -3.92 3.09
CA VAL A 209 7.81 -2.80 2.15
C VAL A 209 6.81 -2.88 1.00
N LEU A 210 6.12 -1.76 0.72
CA LEU A 210 5.29 -1.62 -0.48
C LEU A 210 6.14 -1.13 -1.67
N VAL A 211 5.98 -1.76 -2.82
CA VAL A 211 6.77 -1.50 -4.02
C VAL A 211 5.88 -1.13 -5.20
N GLY A 212 6.06 0.09 -5.70
CA GLY A 212 5.40 0.55 -6.93
C GLY A 212 5.26 2.07 -7.01
N VAL A 213 5.79 2.67 -8.07
CA VAL A 213 5.65 4.13 -8.33
C VAL A 213 5.15 4.33 -9.75
N GLY A 214 3.91 4.81 -9.86
CA GLY A 214 3.25 5.09 -11.15
C GLY A 214 2.46 3.98 -11.87
N PRO A 215 2.41 2.69 -11.48
CA PRO A 215 1.65 1.69 -12.24
C PRO A 215 0.19 1.55 -11.82
N GLY A 216 -0.22 2.12 -10.68
CA GLY A 216 -1.61 2.07 -10.22
C GLY A 216 -2.55 2.74 -11.22
N ALA A 217 -3.74 2.17 -11.43
CA ALA A 217 -4.70 2.70 -12.40
C ALA A 217 -5.20 4.10 -12.06
N ALA A 218 -5.24 4.45 -10.77
CA ALA A 218 -5.59 5.78 -10.30
C ALA A 218 -4.39 6.74 -10.16
N CYS A 219 -3.19 6.30 -10.55
CA CYS A 219 -1.96 7.07 -10.38
C CYS A 219 -1.56 7.77 -11.69
N THR A 220 -1.39 9.09 -11.62
CA THR A 220 -1.01 9.92 -12.77
C THR A 220 0.47 10.30 -12.78
N SER A 221 1.30 9.78 -11.85
CA SER A 221 2.69 10.23 -11.66
C SER A 221 3.58 10.09 -12.90
N ARG A 222 3.37 9.07 -13.73
CA ARG A 222 4.14 8.91 -14.97
C ARG A 222 3.78 9.96 -16.02
N GLU A 223 2.50 10.30 -16.11
CA GLU A 223 1.97 11.26 -17.07
C GLU A 223 2.29 12.70 -16.64
N VAL A 224 2.06 13.02 -15.37
CA VAL A 224 2.17 14.39 -14.83
C VAL A 224 3.60 14.74 -14.41
N LEU A 225 4.28 13.83 -13.70
CA LEU A 225 5.60 14.10 -13.11
C LEU A 225 6.76 13.46 -13.90
N GLY A 226 6.47 12.53 -14.81
CA GLY A 226 7.49 11.78 -15.53
C GLY A 226 8.26 10.78 -14.66
N ILE A 227 7.75 10.44 -13.47
CA ILE A 227 8.42 9.53 -12.52
C ILE A 227 7.72 8.18 -12.47
N GLY A 228 8.51 7.10 -12.51
CA GLY A 228 8.02 5.75 -12.29
C GLY A 228 8.98 4.69 -12.80
N VAL A 229 8.73 3.45 -12.39
CA VAL A 229 9.47 2.27 -12.85
C VAL A 229 8.46 1.20 -13.26
N PRO A 230 8.62 0.53 -14.42
CA PRO A 230 7.82 -0.64 -14.79
C PRO A 230 7.82 -1.72 -13.69
N GLN A 231 6.63 -2.22 -13.34
CA GLN A 231 6.40 -2.88 -12.04
C GLN A 231 7.22 -4.16 -11.85
N VAL A 232 7.40 -4.98 -12.89
CA VAL A 232 8.20 -6.22 -12.76
C VAL A 232 9.65 -5.88 -12.40
N THR A 233 10.23 -4.87 -13.06
CA THR A 233 11.59 -4.42 -12.74
C THR A 233 11.68 -3.79 -11.35
N ALA A 234 10.68 -3.00 -10.95
CA ALA A 234 10.62 -2.43 -9.60
C ALA A 234 10.64 -3.54 -8.53
N THR A 235 9.75 -4.53 -8.66
CA THR A 235 9.67 -5.66 -7.73
C THR A 235 10.98 -6.44 -7.67
N ILE A 236 11.62 -6.75 -8.81
CA ILE A 236 12.92 -7.46 -8.83
C ILE A 236 14.02 -6.67 -8.12
N ASP A 237 14.13 -5.36 -8.37
CA ASP A 237 15.15 -4.53 -7.74
C ASP A 237 15.00 -4.47 -6.23
N CYS A 238 13.76 -4.32 -5.77
CA CYS A 238 13.43 -4.30 -4.36
C CYS A 238 13.65 -5.69 -3.72
N ALA A 239 13.29 -6.78 -4.41
CA ALA A 239 13.55 -8.15 -3.97
C ALA A 239 15.04 -8.46 -3.83
N ALA A 240 15.88 -7.91 -4.71
CA ALA A 240 17.33 -8.00 -4.58
C ALA A 240 17.84 -7.23 -3.35
N ALA A 241 17.24 -6.08 -3.02
CA ALA A 241 17.56 -5.34 -1.80
C ALA A 241 17.17 -6.13 -0.53
N ARG A 242 16.00 -6.78 -0.55
CA ARG A 242 15.55 -7.71 0.50
C ARG A 242 16.51 -8.86 0.72
N GLU A 243 17.01 -9.47 -0.35
CA GLU A 243 18.01 -10.54 -0.26
C GLU A 243 19.36 -10.04 0.29
N GLN A 244 19.78 -8.83 -0.10
CA GLN A 244 20.97 -8.21 0.50
C GLN A 244 20.76 -7.96 2.00
N TYR A 245 19.62 -7.40 2.38
CA TYR A 245 19.29 -7.12 3.78
C TYR A 245 19.21 -8.41 4.61
N PHE A 246 18.61 -9.47 4.08
CA PHE A 246 18.53 -10.77 4.73
C PHE A 246 19.94 -11.36 4.97
N ARG A 247 20.83 -11.27 3.99
CA ARG A 247 22.23 -11.71 4.15
C ARG A 247 23.00 -10.88 5.18
N GLU A 248 22.72 -9.59 5.29
CA GLU A 248 23.37 -8.69 6.25
C GLU A 248 22.87 -8.87 7.69
N SER A 249 21.56 -9.10 7.86
CA SER A 249 20.89 -9.01 9.17
C SER A 249 20.31 -10.32 9.69
N GLY A 250 20.12 -11.32 8.82
CA GLY A 250 19.35 -12.54 9.11
C GLY A 250 17.84 -12.32 9.21
N ARG A 251 17.34 -11.09 9.03
CA ARG A 251 15.91 -10.75 9.14
C ARG A 251 15.28 -10.67 7.76
N TYR A 252 14.22 -11.45 7.55
CA TYR A 252 13.43 -11.43 6.32
C TYR A 252 12.36 -10.33 6.41
N VAL A 253 12.28 -9.46 5.40
CA VAL A 253 11.28 -8.39 5.33
C VAL A 253 10.46 -8.60 4.06
N PRO A 254 9.17 -8.95 4.17
CA PRO A 254 8.29 -9.14 3.02
C PRO A 254 8.21 -7.93 2.10
N ILE A 255 8.10 -8.20 0.80
CA ILE A 255 7.82 -7.24 -0.25
C ILE A 255 6.39 -7.41 -0.74
N ILE A 256 5.66 -6.30 -0.77
CA ILE A 256 4.29 -6.24 -1.25
C ILE A 256 4.29 -5.39 -2.53
N THR A 257 3.99 -6.00 -3.67
CA THR A 257 3.87 -5.25 -4.93
C THR A 257 2.54 -4.51 -4.98
N ASP A 258 2.59 -3.18 -5.09
CA ASP A 258 1.42 -2.30 -5.07
C ASP A 258 1.27 -1.55 -6.40
N GLY A 259 0.24 -1.91 -7.16
CA GLY A 259 -0.17 -1.22 -8.38
C GLY A 259 0.11 -1.96 -9.71
N GLY A 260 -0.71 -1.65 -10.72
CA GLY A 260 -0.59 -2.18 -12.09
C GLY A 260 -1.20 -3.57 -12.32
N ILE A 261 -1.71 -4.21 -11.28
CA ILE A 261 -2.26 -5.57 -11.32
C ILE A 261 -3.71 -5.52 -11.81
N ARG A 262 -4.02 -6.26 -12.89
CA ARG A 262 -5.37 -6.33 -13.48
C ARG A 262 -5.92 -7.74 -13.53
N THR A 263 -5.04 -8.73 -13.61
CA THR A 263 -5.41 -10.13 -13.82
C THR A 263 -4.70 -11.04 -12.83
N GLY A 264 -5.21 -12.27 -12.65
CA GLY A 264 -4.50 -13.29 -11.85
C GLY A 264 -3.11 -13.61 -12.41
N GLY A 265 -2.90 -13.48 -13.72
CA GLY A 265 -1.57 -13.61 -14.33
C GLY A 265 -0.58 -12.55 -13.87
N ASP A 266 -1.04 -11.31 -13.64
CA ASP A 266 -0.20 -10.23 -13.11
C ASP A 266 0.18 -10.50 -11.64
N VAL A 267 -0.74 -11.04 -10.85
CA VAL A 267 -0.45 -11.50 -9.48
C VAL A 267 0.65 -12.54 -9.50
N CYS A 268 0.53 -13.59 -10.33
CA CYS A 268 1.57 -14.62 -10.45
C CYS A 268 2.93 -14.01 -10.86
N LYS A 269 2.93 -13.05 -11.80
CA LYS A 269 4.16 -12.37 -12.23
C LYS A 269 4.81 -11.57 -11.10
N CYS A 270 4.02 -10.97 -10.20
CA CYS A 270 4.54 -10.28 -9.01
C CYS A 270 5.28 -11.26 -8.09
N ILE A 271 4.66 -12.40 -7.79
CA ILE A 271 5.26 -13.41 -6.91
C ILE A 271 6.57 -13.95 -7.51
N VAL A 272 6.57 -14.28 -8.80
CA VAL A 272 7.79 -14.74 -9.51
C VAL A 272 8.86 -13.65 -9.59
N ALA A 273 8.47 -12.37 -9.67
CA ALA A 273 9.39 -11.23 -9.63
C ALA A 273 10.03 -11.01 -8.24
N GLY A 274 9.56 -11.73 -7.21
CA GLY A 274 10.11 -11.69 -5.85
C GLY A 274 9.23 -10.97 -4.83
N ALA A 275 7.96 -10.71 -5.13
CA ALA A 275 7.00 -10.26 -4.13
C ALA A 275 6.55 -11.44 -3.25
N ASP A 276 6.30 -11.15 -1.98
CA ASP A 276 5.68 -12.06 -1.02
C ASP A 276 4.16 -11.90 -1.03
N ALA A 277 3.69 -10.70 -1.38
CA ALA A 277 2.27 -10.38 -1.52
C ALA A 277 2.02 -9.27 -2.53
N VAL A 278 0.73 -9.04 -2.81
CA VAL A 278 0.27 -7.98 -3.69
C VAL A 278 -0.73 -7.08 -2.99
N MET A 279 -0.69 -5.79 -3.29
CA MET A 279 -1.71 -4.82 -2.92
C MET A 279 -2.47 -4.39 -4.18
N MET A 280 -3.80 -4.47 -4.14
CA MET A 280 -4.68 -4.21 -5.28
C MET A 280 -5.77 -3.19 -4.91
N GLY A 281 -6.06 -2.26 -5.82
CA GLY A 281 -7.14 -1.29 -5.68
C GLY A 281 -8.29 -1.60 -6.64
N SER A 282 -8.07 -1.34 -7.94
CA SER A 282 -9.11 -1.44 -8.97
C SER A 282 -9.87 -2.78 -9.03
N PRO A 283 -9.20 -3.96 -8.90
CA PRO A 283 -9.94 -5.23 -8.83
C PRO A 283 -10.91 -5.31 -7.65
N PHE A 284 -10.53 -4.77 -6.48
CA PHE A 284 -11.40 -4.76 -5.31
C PHE A 284 -12.47 -3.68 -5.38
N ALA A 285 -12.21 -2.54 -6.03
CA ALA A 285 -13.23 -1.51 -6.26
C ALA A 285 -14.47 -2.05 -7.01
N ALA A 286 -14.31 -3.10 -7.82
CA ALA A 286 -15.38 -3.75 -8.57
C ALA A 286 -16.21 -4.77 -7.76
N THR A 287 -15.86 -5.02 -6.50
CA THR A 287 -16.59 -5.96 -5.64
C THR A 287 -17.87 -5.34 -5.08
N THR A 288 -18.80 -6.20 -4.64
CA THR A 288 -20.06 -5.75 -4.03
C THR A 288 -19.86 -5.07 -2.68
N GLU A 289 -18.77 -5.41 -2.00
CA GLU A 289 -18.37 -4.93 -0.69
C GLU A 289 -17.70 -3.55 -0.76
N ALA A 290 -17.17 -3.18 -1.93
CA ALA A 290 -16.46 -1.92 -2.08
C ALA A 290 -17.41 -0.72 -1.98
N PRO A 291 -17.11 0.26 -1.11
CA PRO A 291 -18.01 1.37 -0.85
C PRO A 291 -18.12 2.34 -2.04
N GLY A 292 -17.13 2.34 -2.95
CA GLY A 292 -17.12 3.13 -4.18
C GLY A 292 -17.97 2.58 -5.34
N ARG A 293 -18.65 1.44 -5.17
CA ARG A 293 -19.59 0.86 -6.16
C ARG A 293 -19.02 0.73 -7.58
N GLY A 294 -17.80 0.22 -7.71
CA GLY A 294 -17.11 0.07 -9.00
C GLY A 294 -16.19 1.23 -9.37
N TYR A 295 -16.28 2.36 -8.66
CA TYR A 295 -15.42 3.52 -8.86
C TYR A 295 -14.28 3.55 -7.83
N HIS A 296 -13.17 4.18 -8.19
CA HIS A 296 -12.04 4.38 -7.30
C HIS A 296 -11.23 5.62 -7.65
N TRP A 297 -10.57 6.22 -6.65
CA TRP A 297 -9.69 7.37 -6.82
C TRP A 297 -8.45 7.22 -5.94
N GLY A 298 -7.35 7.82 -6.38
CA GLY A 298 -6.09 7.82 -5.64
C GLY A 298 -5.93 9.09 -4.82
N MET A 299 -4.90 9.10 -3.96
CA MET A 299 -4.55 10.26 -3.13
C MET A 299 -4.34 11.55 -3.95
N ALA A 300 -3.87 11.44 -5.20
CA ALA A 300 -3.61 12.59 -6.06
C ALA A 300 -4.88 13.35 -6.49
N THR A 301 -6.06 12.74 -6.42
CA THR A 301 -7.29 13.32 -6.99
C THR A 301 -7.80 14.55 -6.22
N PHE A 302 -7.59 14.59 -4.90
CA PHE A 302 -8.06 15.69 -4.04
C PHE A 302 -6.95 16.66 -3.63
N HIS A 303 -5.71 16.45 -4.08
CA HIS A 303 -4.65 17.43 -3.91
C HIS A 303 -4.76 18.52 -5.00
N PRO A 304 -4.75 19.81 -4.62
CA PRO A 304 -4.85 20.93 -5.57
C PRO A 304 -3.58 21.15 -6.39
#